data_AF-A0A9E5FIW1-F1
#
_entry.id   AF-A0A9E5FIW1-F1
#
_cell.length_a   1.000
_cell.length_b   1.000
_cell.length_c   1.000
_cell.angle_alpha   90.00
_cell.angle_beta   90.00
_cell.angle_gamma   90.00
#
_symmetry.space_group_name_H-M   'P 1'
#
loop_
_entity.id
_entity.type
_entity.pdbx_description
1 polymer ?
#
loop_
_entity_poly.entity_id
_entity_poly.type
_entity_poly.pdbx_seq_one_letter_code
_entity_poly.pdbx_strand_id
1 'polypeptide(L)'
;MKKRFFTLAFVVISTLCFAQNGYKKVSKYDEYNKDWALVKTISGTYGFINRKGETVVQPIYDKVEKFSENSEKYALVKSVAGSFGYIDRKGKEVIPTIYWTKHEATEQLKTLKE
;
A
#
# COMPACT_ATOMS: atom_id res chain seq x y z
N MET A 1 -1.68 -8.04 44.45
CA MET A 1 -1.84 -9.15 43.49
C MET A 1 -3.32 -9.48 43.29
N LYS A 2 -3.94 -9.02 42.20
CA LYS A 2 -5.05 -9.68 41.49
C LYS A 2 -4.94 -9.26 40.02
N LYS A 3 -4.32 -10.13 39.21
CA LYS A 3 -4.21 -9.95 37.75
C LYS A 3 -5.62 -10.04 37.17
N ARG A 4 -6.12 -8.96 36.58
CA ARG A 4 -7.32 -8.99 35.75
C ARG A 4 -6.89 -8.69 34.33
N PHE A 5 -6.65 -9.76 33.59
CA PHE A 5 -6.51 -9.77 32.14
C PHE A 5 -7.81 -9.27 31.54
N PHE A 6 -7.89 -7.97 31.26
CA PHE A 6 -8.99 -7.37 30.54
C PHE A 6 -8.67 -7.43 29.04
N THR A 7 -9.20 -8.47 28.39
CA THR A 7 -9.55 -8.49 26.96
C THR A 7 -8.46 -8.04 25.97
N LEU A 8 -7.53 -8.96 25.66
CA LEU A 8 -6.84 -8.98 24.38
C LEU A 8 -7.75 -9.65 23.34
N ALA A 9 -8.92 -9.05 23.07
CA ALA A 9 -9.95 -9.60 22.19
C ALA A 9 -10.28 -8.63 21.04
N PHE A 10 -9.30 -7.87 20.56
CA PHE A 10 -9.49 -6.90 19.48
C PHE A 10 -8.68 -7.17 18.20
N VAL A 11 -7.85 -8.21 18.13
CA VAL A 11 -6.88 -8.34 17.03
C VAL A 11 -7.01 -9.64 16.20
N VAL A 12 -7.84 -10.61 16.58
CA VAL A 12 -7.83 -11.94 15.91
C VAL A 12 -9.00 -12.17 14.94
N ILE A 13 -10.02 -11.29 14.88
CA ILE A 13 -11.22 -11.52 14.04
C ILE A 13 -11.09 -10.96 12.60
N SER A 14 -10.06 -10.20 12.23
CA SER A 14 -9.96 -9.68 10.85
C SER A 14 -9.44 -10.69 9.82
N THR A 15 -8.99 -11.88 10.24
CA THR A 15 -8.25 -12.80 9.36
C THR A 15 -9.08 -13.84 8.62
N LEU A 16 -10.42 -13.77 8.64
CA LEU A 16 -11.27 -14.79 8.01
C LEU A 16 -12.51 -14.21 7.31
N CYS A 17 -12.37 -13.13 6.56
CA CYS A 17 -13.25 -12.89 5.41
C CYS A 17 -12.68 -11.82 4.47
N PHE A 18 -11.58 -12.11 3.79
CA PHE A 18 -11.46 -11.58 2.44
C PHE A 18 -11.83 -12.73 1.52
N ALA A 19 -13.14 -12.81 1.25
CA ALA A 19 -13.65 -13.40 0.03
C ALA A 19 -12.67 -13.06 -1.09
N GLN A 20 -12.37 -14.02 -1.95
CA GLN A 20 -11.56 -13.86 -3.15
C GLN A 20 -12.19 -12.75 -4.01
N ASN A 21 -11.89 -11.49 -3.69
CA ASN A 21 -12.28 -10.33 -4.45
C ASN A 21 -11.43 -10.41 -5.70
N GLY A 22 -11.98 -11.04 -6.73
CA GLY A 22 -11.34 -11.13 -8.03
C GLY A 22 -10.87 -9.74 -8.46
N TYR A 23 -9.63 -9.64 -8.88
CA TYR A 23 -9.12 -8.41 -9.46
C TYR A 23 -9.71 -8.25 -10.86
N LYS A 24 -10.18 -7.04 -11.17
CA LYS A 24 -10.60 -6.67 -12.53
C LYS A 24 -9.42 -6.76 -13.51
N LYS A 25 -8.21 -6.52 -13.01
CA LYS A 25 -6.97 -6.63 -13.79
C LYS A 25 -5.80 -6.99 -12.89
N VAL A 26 -4.92 -7.85 -13.39
CA VAL A 26 -3.59 -8.12 -12.84
C VAL A 26 -2.56 -7.78 -13.93
N SER A 27 -1.57 -6.96 -13.63
CA SER A 27 -0.50 -6.61 -14.57
C SER A 27 0.49 -7.76 -14.73
N LYS A 28 1.47 -7.59 -15.63
CA LYS A 28 2.64 -8.48 -15.62
C LYS A 28 3.39 -8.32 -14.30
N TYR A 29 3.95 -9.43 -13.82
CA TYR A 29 4.91 -9.40 -12.73
C TYR A 29 6.17 -8.64 -13.13
N ASP A 30 6.89 -8.12 -12.15
CA ASP A 30 8.19 -7.46 -12.31
C ASP A 30 8.16 -6.11 -13.05
N GLU A 31 6.98 -5.58 -13.37
CA GLU A 31 6.86 -4.28 -14.05
C GLU A 31 7.11 -3.09 -13.10
N TYR A 32 6.74 -3.23 -11.83
CA TYR A 32 6.89 -2.18 -10.81
C TYR A 32 7.96 -2.54 -9.79
N ASN A 33 7.94 -3.78 -9.31
CA ASN A 33 8.87 -4.32 -8.33
C ASN A 33 9.02 -5.82 -8.54
N LYS A 34 10.16 -6.40 -8.17
CA LYS A 34 10.43 -7.82 -8.36
C LYS A 34 9.39 -8.66 -7.62
N ASP A 35 8.89 -9.68 -8.31
CA ASP A 35 7.89 -10.64 -7.85
C ASP A 35 6.50 -10.05 -7.56
N TRP A 36 6.26 -8.79 -7.93
CA TRP A 36 4.99 -8.11 -7.71
C TRP A 36 4.23 -7.90 -9.01
N ALA A 37 2.90 -8.02 -8.95
CA ALA A 37 1.98 -7.57 -9.99
C ALA A 37 1.07 -6.47 -9.43
N LEU A 38 0.88 -5.40 -10.19
CA LEU A 38 -0.12 -4.38 -9.91
C LEU A 38 -1.50 -4.99 -10.13
N VAL A 39 -2.39 -4.83 -9.15
CA VAL A 39 -3.77 -5.29 -9.25
C VAL A 39 -4.72 -4.11 -9.25
N LYS A 40 -5.81 -4.23 -10.00
CA LYS A 40 -6.93 -3.29 -9.99
C LYS A 40 -8.19 -4.01 -9.52
N THR A 41 -8.83 -3.51 -8.48
CA THR A 41 -10.10 -4.04 -7.98
C THR A 41 -11.25 -3.70 -8.93
N ILE A 42 -12.40 -4.33 -8.71
CA ILE A 42 -13.64 -3.99 -9.42
C ILE A 42 -14.05 -2.53 -9.14
N SER A 43 -13.82 -2.04 -7.91
CA SER A 43 -14.07 -0.64 -7.52
C SER A 43 -13.07 0.36 -8.11
N GLY A 44 -12.00 -0.12 -8.75
CA GLY A 44 -11.06 0.71 -9.48
C GLY A 44 -9.82 1.15 -8.71
N THR A 45 -9.67 0.70 -7.46
CA THR A 45 -8.48 0.94 -6.63
C THR A 45 -7.34 -0.01 -6.97
N TYR A 46 -6.13 0.38 -6.60
CA TYR A 46 -4.87 -0.27 -6.96
C TYR A 46 -4.09 -0.71 -5.72
N GLY A 47 -3.45 -1.87 -5.85
CA GLY A 47 -2.52 -2.45 -4.87
C GLY A 47 -1.56 -3.42 -5.56
N PHE A 48 -0.89 -4.27 -4.78
CA PHE A 48 0.05 -5.26 -5.30
C PHE A 48 -0.15 -6.63 -4.67
N ILE A 49 0.07 -7.66 -5.48
CA ILE A 49 0.15 -9.06 -5.04
C ILE A 49 1.53 -9.64 -5.35
N ASN A 50 1.95 -10.65 -4.59
CA ASN A 50 3.12 -11.45 -4.91
C ASN A 50 2.76 -12.62 -5.86
N ARG A 51 3.77 -13.41 -6.28
CA ARG A 51 3.57 -14.58 -7.16
C ARG A 51 2.66 -15.67 -6.60
N LYS A 52 2.44 -15.71 -5.29
CA LYS A 52 1.50 -16.64 -4.65
C LYS A 52 0.06 -16.11 -4.67
N GLY A 53 -0.16 -14.90 -5.20
CA GLY A 53 -1.44 -14.22 -5.17
C GLY A 53 -1.75 -13.56 -3.83
N GLU A 54 -0.80 -13.50 -2.89
CA GLU A 54 -0.98 -12.87 -1.59
C GLU A 54 -0.84 -11.35 -1.73
N THR A 55 -1.74 -10.60 -1.09
CA THR A 55 -1.68 -9.14 -1.06
C THR A 55 -0.42 -8.66 -0.34
N VAL A 56 0.43 -7.91 -1.06
CA VAL A 56 1.60 -7.22 -0.51
C VAL A 56 1.26 -5.78 -0.14
N VAL A 57 0.47 -5.12 -0.99
CA VAL A 57 -0.06 -3.77 -0.74
C VAL A 57 -1.56 -3.82 -0.95
N GLN A 58 -2.31 -3.43 0.08
CA GLN A 58 -3.76 -3.42 0.01
C GLN A 58 -4.24 -2.55 -1.16
N PRO A 59 -5.24 -3.00 -1.93
CA PRO A 59 -5.69 -2.26 -3.09
C PRO A 59 -6.66 -1.14 -2.68
N ILE A 60 -6.11 -0.09 -2.06
CA ILE A 60 -6.87 1.04 -1.49
C ILE A 60 -6.55 2.38 -2.15
N TYR A 61 -5.58 2.42 -3.07
CA TYR A 61 -5.12 3.64 -3.70
C TYR A 61 -5.88 3.93 -5.02
N ASP A 62 -6.18 5.19 -5.30
CA ASP A 62 -6.72 5.66 -6.59
C ASP A 62 -5.65 5.61 -7.69
N LYS A 63 -4.38 5.81 -7.30
CA LYS A 63 -3.24 5.74 -8.22
C LYS A 63 -1.99 5.27 -7.49
N VAL A 64 -1.18 4.48 -8.19
CA VAL A 64 0.19 4.13 -7.81
C VAL A 64 1.12 4.45 -8.98
N GLU A 65 2.16 5.26 -8.73
CA GLU A 65 3.19 5.55 -9.72
C GLU A 65 4.30 4.48 -9.69
N LYS A 66 5.06 4.37 -10.78
CA LYS A 66 6.22 3.47 -10.82
C LYS A 66 7.29 3.97 -9.86
N PHE A 67 8.07 3.02 -9.31
CA PHE A 67 9.31 3.36 -8.62
C PHE A 67 10.24 4.02 -9.65
N SER A 68 10.49 5.32 -9.52
CA SER A 68 11.28 6.11 -10.48
C SER A 68 12.78 5.98 -10.21
N GLU A 69 13.62 6.27 -11.21
CA GLU A 69 15.09 6.27 -11.06
C GLU A 69 15.55 7.27 -9.97
N ASN A 70 14.88 8.40 -9.80
CA ASN A 70 15.24 9.39 -8.77
C ASN A 70 14.71 9.03 -7.37
N SER A 71 13.74 8.12 -7.29
CA SER A 71 13.15 7.61 -6.05
C SER A 71 13.12 6.09 -6.10
N GLU A 72 14.25 5.44 -6.41
CA GLU A 72 14.28 3.99 -6.67
C GLU A 72 13.67 3.17 -5.54
N LYS A 73 13.67 3.70 -4.32
CA LYS A 73 13.17 3.05 -3.11
C LYS A 73 11.67 3.26 -2.85
N TYR A 74 11.06 4.30 -3.43
CA TYR A 74 9.72 4.76 -3.06
C TYR A 74 8.82 5.01 -4.27
N ALA A 75 7.56 4.60 -4.17
CA ALA A 75 6.53 4.88 -5.16
C ALA A 75 5.52 5.88 -4.58
N LEU A 76 5.18 6.90 -5.36
CA LEU A 76 4.11 7.83 -5.02
C LEU A 76 2.75 7.12 -5.12
N VAL A 77 1.93 7.27 -4.09
CA VAL A 77 0.56 6.77 -4.05
C VAL A 77 -0.42 7.92 -3.84
N LYS A 78 -1.63 7.76 -4.37
CA LYS A 78 -2.74 8.71 -4.21
C LYS A 78 -3.93 7.98 -3.60
N SER A 79 -4.50 8.52 -2.53
CA SER A 79 -5.73 8.00 -1.93
C SER A 79 -6.94 8.32 -2.81
N VAL A 80 -8.05 7.60 -2.57
CA VAL A 80 -9.36 7.91 -3.17
C VAL A 80 -9.87 9.31 -2.82
N ALA A 81 -9.41 9.89 -1.71
CA ALA A 81 -9.77 11.24 -1.27
C ALA A 81 -8.96 12.35 -1.97
N GLY A 82 -7.93 12.00 -2.74
CA GLY A 82 -7.10 12.97 -3.46
C GLY A 82 -5.74 13.26 -2.84
N SER A 83 -5.49 12.77 -1.63
CA SER A 83 -4.23 12.99 -0.91
C SER A 83 -3.10 12.08 -1.39
N PHE A 84 -1.86 12.51 -1.17
CA PHE A 84 -0.63 11.89 -1.65
C PHE A 84 0.22 11.36 -0.49
N GLY A 85 0.93 10.27 -0.76
CA GLY A 85 1.86 9.62 0.15
C GLY A 85 2.88 8.78 -0.62
N TYR A 86 3.67 7.98 0.10
CA TYR A 86 4.71 7.14 -0.47
C TYR A 86 4.73 5.76 0.18
N ILE A 87 4.92 4.74 -0.64
CA ILE A 87 5.20 3.37 -0.20
C ILE A 87 6.62 2.96 -0.59
N ASP A 88 7.23 2.07 0.17
CA ASP A 88 8.54 1.49 -0.14
C ASP A 88 8.44 0.19 -0.98
N ARG A 89 9.60 -0.36 -1.36
CA ARG A 89 9.71 -1.65 -2.07
C ARG A 89 9.32 -2.88 -1.24
N LYS A 90 8.97 -2.73 0.04
CA LYS A 90 8.40 -3.78 0.88
C LYS A 90 6.88 -3.63 1.02
N GLY A 91 6.31 -2.57 0.43
CA GLY A 91 4.89 -2.29 0.42
C GLY A 91 4.44 -1.51 1.66
N LYS A 92 5.39 -1.04 2.46
CA LYS A 92 5.11 -0.26 3.65
C LYS A 92 4.88 1.19 3.25
N GLU A 93 3.81 1.77 3.77
CA GLU A 93 3.59 3.22 3.71
C GLU A 93 4.64 3.93 4.58
N VAL A 94 5.53 4.67 3.93
CA VAL A 94 6.59 5.47 4.59
C VAL A 94 6.17 6.91 4.78
N ILE A 95 5.30 7.42 3.88
CA ILE A 95 4.64 8.71 4.01
C ILE A 95 3.14 8.46 3.87
N PRO A 96 2.33 8.78 4.89
CA PRO A 96 0.90 8.54 4.84
C PRO A 96 0.22 9.40 3.78
N THR A 97 -0.87 8.90 3.18
CA THR A 97 -1.67 9.66 2.21
C THR A 97 -2.50 10.73 2.89
N ILE A 98 -1.86 11.78 3.41
CA ILE A 98 -2.52 12.91 4.10
C ILE A 98 -2.16 14.27 3.49
N TYR A 99 -1.25 14.30 2.53
CA TYR A 99 -0.78 15.53 1.89
C TYR A 99 -1.63 15.88 0.67
N TRP A 100 -2.04 17.14 0.50
CA TRP A 100 -2.91 17.52 -0.61
C TRP A 100 -2.15 17.73 -1.92
N THR A 101 -0.82 17.91 -1.83
CA THR A 101 0.04 18.05 -2.99
C THR A 101 1.16 17.00 -3.02
N LYS A 102 1.60 16.65 -4.23
CA LYS A 102 2.79 15.82 -4.42
C LYS A 102 4.05 16.47 -3.83
N HIS A 103 4.12 17.80 -3.86
CA HIS A 103 5.26 18.55 -3.38
C HIS A 103 5.43 18.37 -1.86
N GLU A 104 4.39 18.59 -1.06
CA GLU A 104 4.44 18.42 0.39
C GLU A 104 4.84 16.99 0.81
N ALA A 105 4.25 15.98 0.16
CA ALA A 105 4.62 14.59 0.41
C ALA A 105 6.10 14.32 0.09
N THR A 106 6.63 14.98 -0.95
CA THR A 106 8.03 14.83 -1.38
C THR A 106 8.98 15.53 -0.42
N GLU A 107 8.63 16.71 0.09
CA GLU A 107 9.43 17.38 1.13
C GLU A 107 9.49 16.54 2.40
N GLN A 108 8.36 15.96 2.83
CA GLN A 108 8.37 15.03 3.98
C GLN A 108 9.22 13.79 3.71
N LEU A 109 9.23 13.28 2.46
CA LEU A 109 10.08 12.15 2.11
C LEU A 109 11.58 12.49 2.21
N LYS A 110 11.97 13.73 1.95
CA LYS A 110 13.37 14.18 2.07
C LYS A 110 13.84 14.21 3.52
N THR A 111 13.00 14.66 4.46
CA THR A 111 13.36 14.70 5.89
C THR A 111 13.57 13.31 6.51
N LEU A 112 13.07 12.25 5.87
CA LEU A 112 13.36 10.86 6.26
C LEU A 112 14.69 10.33 5.71
N LYS A 113 15.31 11.03 4.75
CA LYS A 113 16.58 10.64 4.12
C LYS A 113 17.80 11.33 4.77
N GLU A 114 17.55 12.38 5.55
CA GLU A 114 18.54 13.09 6.38
C GLU A 114 18.73 12.37 7.71
#